data_AF-A0A3E1EYG5-F1
#
_entry.id   AF-A0A3E1EYG5-F1
#
_cell.length_a   1.000
_cell.length_b   1.000
_cell.length_c   1.000
_cell.angle_alpha   90.00
_cell.angle_beta   90.00
_cell.angle_gamma   90.00
#
_symmetry.space_group_name_H-M   'P 1'
#
loop_
_entity.id
_entity.type
_entity.pdbx_description
1 polymer ?
#
loop_
_entity_poly.entity_id
_entity_poly.type
_entity_poly.pdbx_seq_one_letter_code
_entity_poly.pdbx_strand_id
1 'polypeptide(L)'
;MRNSVYNLSILLLGLSLYAIQNLKVEENISSFDNLKNSDNVLALYGKEIYKTQRCDRCHVLNIEDEKFFKKSIDGVGEARSSVYLTQLIQDPQSVNPGTRMPSFDHLFSNELTKDQLNAIINSNNLKIELETAWTILNEQSTKILSEINADENFDLKKSEGISLIAYLKSFKKVRN
;
A
#
# COMPACT_ATOMS: atom_id res chain seq x y z
N MET A 1 -64.80 33.26 -19.30
CA MET A 1 -63.71 34.00 -19.98
C MET A 1 -62.38 33.48 -19.46
N ARG A 2 -61.50 33.03 -20.39
CA ARG A 2 -60.02 32.96 -20.40
C ARG A 2 -59.30 33.53 -19.16
N ASN A 3 -58.16 33.04 -18.66
CA ASN A 3 -57.15 32.05 -19.06
C ASN A 3 -56.25 31.89 -17.81
N SER A 4 -55.81 30.68 -17.44
CA SER A 4 -54.66 30.50 -16.55
C SER A 4 -53.66 29.60 -17.25
N VAL A 5 -52.65 30.22 -17.87
CA VAL A 5 -51.60 29.58 -18.65
C VAL A 5 -50.27 29.79 -17.96
N TYR A 6 -50.13 29.33 -16.73
CA TYR A 6 -48.84 29.22 -16.03
C TYR A 6 -49.00 28.02 -15.10
N ASN A 7 -48.42 26.86 -15.38
CA ASN A 7 -47.10 26.52 -14.88
C ASN A 7 -46.70 25.12 -15.40
N LEU A 8 -46.32 25.01 -16.69
CA LEU A 8 -45.71 23.78 -17.21
C LEU A 8 -44.17 23.90 -17.32
N SER A 9 -43.57 24.96 -16.75
CA SER A 9 -42.14 25.24 -16.88
C SER A 9 -41.30 24.90 -15.65
N ILE A 10 -41.91 24.44 -14.55
CA ILE A 10 -41.17 24.14 -13.29
C ILE A 10 -40.86 22.64 -13.16
N LEU A 11 -41.46 21.78 -13.99
CA LEU A 11 -41.22 20.32 -13.95
C LEU A 11 -39.93 19.87 -14.68
N LEU A 12 -39.31 20.74 -15.49
CA LEU A 12 -38.05 20.42 -16.18
C LEU A 12 -36.78 20.81 -15.41
N LEU A 13 -36.88 21.68 -14.39
CA LEU A 13 -35.73 22.02 -13.54
C LEU A 13 -35.53 21.02 -12.38
N GLY A 14 -36.59 20.34 -11.94
CA GLY A 14 -36.53 19.34 -10.85
C GLY A 14 -35.76 18.06 -11.19
N LEU A 15 -35.67 17.69 -12.48
CA LEU A 15 -34.91 16.51 -12.92
C LEU A 15 -33.40 16.78 -13.04
N SER A 16 -32.99 18.06 -13.16
CA SER A 16 -31.57 18.41 -13.26
C SER A 16 -30.81 18.33 -11.93
N LEU A 17 -31.51 18.51 -10.80
CA LEU A 17 -30.93 18.42 -9.46
C LEU A 17 -30.89 16.98 -8.91
N TYR A 18 -31.71 16.07 -9.44
CA TYR A 18 -31.71 14.66 -9.00
C TYR A 18 -30.53 13.87 -9.57
N ALA A 19 -30.00 14.30 -10.74
CA ALA A 19 -28.88 13.63 -11.38
C ALA A 19 -27.54 13.84 -10.66
N ILE A 20 -27.41 14.85 -9.80
CA ILE A 20 -26.14 15.15 -9.10
C ILE A 20 -25.95 14.26 -7.85
N GLN A 21 -27.03 13.69 -7.30
CA GLN A 21 -26.94 12.86 -6.09
C GLN A 21 -26.44 11.43 -6.35
N ASN A 22 -26.29 11.02 -7.61
CA ASN A 22 -25.78 9.69 -7.99
C ASN A 22 -24.44 9.73 -8.73
N LEU A 23 -23.72 10.85 -8.63
CA LEU A 23 -22.30 10.83 -8.97
C LEU A 23 -21.60 10.02 -7.88
N LYS A 24 -21.36 8.73 -8.15
CA LYS A 24 -20.32 7.99 -7.45
C LYS A 24 -19.03 8.76 -7.71
N VAL A 25 -18.68 9.63 -6.76
CA VAL A 25 -17.31 10.08 -6.62
C VAL A 25 -16.56 8.79 -6.31
N GLU A 26 -15.93 8.18 -7.32
CA GLU A 26 -14.77 7.34 -7.08
C GLU A 26 -13.73 8.30 -6.51
N GLU A 27 -13.82 8.53 -5.21
CA GLU A 27 -12.74 9.14 -4.48
C GLU A 27 -11.54 8.25 -4.78
N ASN A 28 -10.53 8.87 -5.38
CA ASN A 28 -9.22 8.28 -5.54
C ASN A 28 -8.61 8.22 -4.13
N ILE A 29 -9.14 7.28 -3.34
CA ILE A 29 -8.77 7.00 -1.98
C ILE A 29 -7.34 6.53 -2.08
N SER A 30 -6.43 7.44 -1.71
CA SER A 30 -4.99 7.23 -1.71
C SER A 30 -4.67 5.83 -1.19
N SER A 31 -3.72 5.13 -1.81
CA SER A 31 -3.37 3.73 -1.51
C SER A 31 -3.15 3.45 0.00
N PHE A 32 -2.93 4.50 0.79
CA PHE A 32 -2.83 4.50 2.24
C PHE A 32 -4.12 4.10 2.99
N ASP A 33 -5.29 4.52 2.54
CA ASP A 33 -6.56 4.23 3.23
C ASP A 33 -7.02 2.78 3.01
N ASN A 34 -6.60 2.16 1.89
CA ASN A 34 -6.79 0.73 1.63
C ASN A 34 -6.04 -0.18 2.62
N LEU A 35 -5.02 0.34 3.33
CA LEU A 35 -4.29 -0.44 4.32
C LEU A 35 -4.95 -0.45 5.70
N LYS A 36 -5.97 0.40 5.96
CA LYS A 36 -6.65 0.42 7.26
C LYS A 36 -7.55 -0.81 7.48
N ASN A 37 -7.84 -1.59 6.45
CA ASN A 37 -8.61 -2.82 6.58
C ASN A 37 -7.70 -3.99 6.99
N SER A 38 -8.21 -4.91 7.82
CA SER A 38 -7.47 -6.08 8.32
C SER A 38 -7.02 -7.07 7.22
N ASP A 39 -7.38 -6.80 5.97
CA ASP A 39 -7.18 -7.70 4.83
C ASP A 39 -5.70 -7.90 4.48
N ASN A 40 -4.81 -6.99 4.90
CA ASN A 40 -3.36 -7.12 4.67
C ASN A 40 -2.51 -6.76 5.90
N VAL A 41 -2.58 -7.61 6.93
CA VAL A 41 -1.82 -7.48 8.19
C VAL A 41 -0.31 -7.40 7.93
N LEU A 42 0.22 -8.17 6.98
CA LEU A 42 1.65 -8.16 6.65
C LEU A 42 2.09 -6.82 6.04
N ALA A 43 1.29 -6.22 5.15
CA ALA A 43 1.60 -4.89 4.61
C ALA A 43 1.51 -3.79 5.67
N LEU A 44 0.62 -3.92 6.66
CA LEU A 44 0.59 -3.01 7.82
C LEU A 44 1.86 -3.10 8.65
N TYR A 45 2.40 -4.30 8.84
CA TYR A 45 3.72 -4.48 9.46
C TYR A 45 4.82 -3.84 8.61
N GLY A 46 4.83 -4.09 7.30
CA GLY A 46 5.78 -3.49 6.36
C GLY A 46 5.73 -1.96 6.31
N LYS A 47 4.54 -1.37 6.48
CA LYS A 47 4.36 0.07 6.60
C LYS A 47 5.06 0.63 7.83
N GLU A 48 5.05 -0.11 8.94
CA GLU A 48 5.79 0.29 10.14
C GLU A 48 7.30 0.20 9.88
N ILE A 49 7.77 -0.87 9.23
CA ILE A 49 9.18 -0.99 8.80
C ILE A 49 9.59 0.17 7.88
N TYR A 50 8.76 0.52 6.90
CA TYR A 50 9.00 1.66 6.00
C TYR A 50 9.23 2.97 6.77
N LYS A 51 8.43 3.20 7.83
CA LYS A 51 8.55 4.40 8.68
C LYS A 51 9.76 4.35 9.59
N THR A 52 10.02 3.23 10.27
CA THR A 52 11.13 3.09 11.22
C THR A 52 12.48 3.18 10.51
N GLN A 53 12.56 2.62 9.30
CA GLN A 53 13.73 2.72 8.41
C GLN A 53 13.84 4.05 7.67
N ARG A 54 12.92 4.99 7.93
CA ARG A 54 12.91 6.37 7.38
C ARG A 54 12.92 6.41 5.85
N CYS A 55 12.29 5.44 5.20
CA CYS A 55 12.20 5.39 3.74
C CYS A 55 11.52 6.65 3.16
N ASP A 56 10.62 7.26 3.93
CA ASP A 56 9.91 8.51 3.63
C ASP A 56 10.81 9.76 3.49
N ARG A 57 12.08 9.68 3.94
CA ARG A 57 13.05 10.76 3.74
C ARG A 57 13.44 10.90 2.27
N CYS A 58 13.50 9.78 1.55
CA CYS A 58 13.91 9.73 0.15
C CYS A 58 12.78 9.30 -0.79
N HIS A 59 11.66 8.82 -0.25
CA HIS A 59 10.52 8.39 -1.05
C HIS A 59 9.24 9.15 -0.70
N VAL A 60 8.39 9.30 -1.70
CA VAL A 60 7.01 9.77 -1.55
C VAL A 60 6.05 8.71 -2.08
N LEU A 61 4.81 8.74 -1.63
CA LEU A 61 3.84 7.70 -1.98
C LEU A 61 3.14 7.98 -3.32
N ASN A 62 2.93 9.25 -3.66
CA ASN A 62 2.25 9.67 -4.88
C ASN A 62 3.25 10.32 -5.85
N ILE A 63 3.00 10.20 -7.15
CA ILE A 63 3.87 10.76 -8.18
C ILE A 63 3.86 12.30 -8.19
N GLU A 64 2.76 12.91 -7.78
CA GLU A 64 2.58 14.37 -7.70
C GLU A 64 3.49 15.01 -6.63
N ASP A 65 3.87 14.22 -5.62
CA ASP A 65 4.73 14.66 -4.52
C ASP A 65 6.23 14.51 -4.86
N GLU A 66 6.58 14.01 -6.05
CA GLU A 66 7.96 13.74 -6.44
C GLU A 66 8.79 15.04 -6.49
N LYS A 67 10.02 14.97 -5.97
CA LYS A 67 10.99 16.09 -5.97
C LYS A 67 12.36 15.58 -6.37
N PHE A 68 13.30 16.49 -6.65
CA PHE A 68 14.65 16.12 -7.06
C PHE A 68 15.33 15.07 -6.14
N PHE A 69 15.15 15.21 -4.82
CA PHE A 69 15.71 14.28 -3.81
C PHE A 69 14.72 13.23 -3.28
N LYS A 70 13.46 13.24 -3.74
CA LYS A 70 12.44 12.30 -3.28
C LYS A 70 11.79 11.58 -4.45
N LYS A 71 11.87 10.26 -4.48
CA LYS A 71 11.34 9.44 -5.57
C LYS A 71 10.02 8.79 -5.22
N SER A 72 9.05 8.89 -6.13
CA SER A 72 7.75 8.25 -5.92
C SER A 72 7.90 6.72 -5.93
N ILE A 73 7.14 6.05 -5.06
CA ILE A 73 6.92 4.60 -5.10
C ILE A 73 5.53 4.23 -5.62
N ASP A 74 4.80 5.21 -6.16
CA ASP A 74 3.51 4.95 -6.79
C ASP A 74 3.64 3.91 -7.91
N GLY A 75 2.71 2.95 -7.95
CA GLY A 75 2.70 1.87 -8.91
C GLY A 75 3.85 0.87 -8.84
N VAL A 76 4.80 0.98 -7.89
CA VAL A 76 5.94 0.07 -7.80
C VAL A 76 5.52 -1.39 -7.62
N GLY A 77 4.42 -1.61 -6.90
CA GLY A 77 3.89 -2.93 -6.62
C GLY A 77 3.36 -3.65 -7.85
N GLU A 78 2.91 -2.91 -8.87
CA GLU A 78 2.51 -3.45 -10.17
C GLU A 78 3.71 -3.55 -11.13
N ALA A 79 4.61 -2.56 -11.10
CA ALA A 79 5.70 -2.45 -12.06
C ALA A 79 6.90 -3.37 -11.78
N ARG A 80 7.03 -3.93 -10.57
CA ARG A 80 8.18 -4.73 -10.13
C ARG A 80 7.78 -6.05 -9.48
N SER A 81 8.55 -7.09 -9.76
CA SER A 81 8.41 -8.39 -9.11
C SER A 81 8.88 -8.34 -7.66
N SER A 82 8.40 -9.27 -6.84
CA SER A 82 8.85 -9.41 -5.44
C SER A 82 10.36 -9.70 -5.38
N VAL A 83 10.90 -10.50 -6.31
CA VAL A 83 12.34 -10.79 -6.45
C VAL A 83 13.15 -9.51 -6.71
N TYR A 84 12.72 -8.68 -7.67
CA TYR A 84 13.42 -7.41 -7.97
C TYR A 84 13.44 -6.50 -6.74
N LEU A 85 12.31 -6.37 -6.04
CA LEU A 85 12.22 -5.54 -4.84
C LEU A 85 13.12 -6.07 -3.72
N THR A 86 13.20 -7.39 -3.55
CA THR A 86 14.12 -8.03 -2.62
C THR A 86 15.57 -7.66 -2.93
N GLN A 87 16.03 -7.88 -4.16
CA GLN A 87 17.39 -7.54 -4.60
C GLN A 87 17.69 -6.05 -4.42
N LEU A 88 16.75 -5.17 -4.80
CA LEU A 88 16.90 -3.73 -4.67
C LEU A 88 17.04 -3.30 -3.20
N ILE A 89 16.32 -3.92 -2.28
CA ILE A 89 16.37 -3.56 -0.86
C ILE A 89 17.62 -4.14 -0.18
N GLN A 90 18.02 -5.37 -0.54
CA GLN A 90 19.23 -6.00 -0.02
C GLN A 90 20.49 -5.25 -0.46
N ASP A 91 20.66 -5.05 -1.77
CA ASP A 91 21.80 -4.34 -2.34
C ASP A 91 21.37 -3.42 -3.48
N PRO A 92 20.97 -2.18 -3.15
CA PRO A 92 20.57 -1.22 -4.16
C PRO A 92 21.66 -0.89 -5.19
N GLN A 93 22.95 -1.01 -4.84
CA GLN A 93 24.04 -0.72 -5.77
C GLN A 93 24.15 -1.78 -6.86
N SER A 94 23.88 -3.05 -6.52
CA SER A 94 23.86 -4.15 -7.50
C SER A 94 22.77 -3.96 -8.57
N VAL A 95 21.63 -3.38 -8.19
CA VAL A 95 20.48 -3.17 -9.08
C VAL A 95 20.57 -1.82 -9.82
N ASN A 96 21.01 -0.76 -9.13
CA ASN A 96 21.14 0.58 -9.68
C ASN A 96 22.47 1.23 -9.27
N PRO A 97 23.56 0.98 -10.02
CA PRO A 97 24.88 1.51 -9.69
C PRO A 97 24.89 3.04 -9.56
N GLY A 98 25.44 3.55 -8.46
CA GLY A 98 25.50 4.99 -8.18
C GLY A 98 24.26 5.54 -7.49
N THR A 99 23.29 4.68 -7.11
CA THR A 99 22.17 5.08 -6.25
C THR A 99 22.65 5.62 -4.89
N ARG A 100 21.82 6.43 -4.23
CA ARG A 100 22.05 6.88 -2.85
C ARG A 100 21.23 6.09 -1.83
N MET A 101 20.42 5.13 -2.30
CA MET A 101 19.66 4.24 -1.42
C MET A 101 20.64 3.34 -0.65
N PRO A 102 20.59 3.33 0.69
CA PRO A 102 21.43 2.44 1.48
C PRO A 102 20.92 1.00 1.41
N SER A 103 21.81 0.05 1.72
CA SER A 103 21.44 -1.37 1.88
C SER A 103 20.60 -1.57 3.15
N PHE A 104 19.59 -2.44 3.04
CA PHE A 104 18.73 -2.87 4.14
C PHE A 104 18.70 -4.41 4.28
N ASP A 105 19.79 -5.09 3.93
CA ASP A 105 19.89 -6.57 3.98
C ASP A 105 19.53 -7.14 5.37
N HIS A 106 19.87 -6.44 6.45
CA HIS A 106 19.54 -6.82 7.82
C HIS A 106 18.04 -7.11 8.04
N LEU A 107 17.15 -6.43 7.30
CA LEU A 107 15.70 -6.65 7.41
C LEU A 107 15.30 -8.07 7.03
N PHE A 108 16.04 -8.74 6.16
CA PHE A 108 15.77 -10.12 5.75
C PHE A 108 16.22 -11.15 6.78
N SER A 109 17.04 -10.73 7.75
CA SER A 109 17.44 -11.55 8.90
C SER A 109 16.58 -11.32 10.13
N ASN A 110 16.03 -10.10 10.29
CA ASN A 110 15.17 -9.71 11.40
C ASN A 110 13.82 -10.44 11.38
N GLU A 111 13.42 -10.97 12.53
CA GLU A 111 12.19 -11.74 12.66
C GLU A 111 10.96 -10.85 12.86
N LEU A 112 9.81 -11.32 12.39
CA LEU A 112 8.53 -10.72 12.74
C LEU A 112 8.22 -11.06 14.20
N THR A 113 7.68 -10.12 14.97
CA THR A 113 7.36 -10.34 16.40
C THR A 113 5.89 -10.08 16.71
N LYS A 114 5.33 -10.85 17.65
CA LYS A 114 3.98 -10.62 18.16
C LYS A 114 3.86 -9.29 18.90
N ASP A 115 4.91 -8.86 19.59
CA ASP A 115 4.90 -7.59 20.33
C ASP A 115 4.77 -6.39 19.39
N GLN A 116 5.54 -6.37 18.31
CA GLN A 116 5.43 -5.33 17.29
C GLN A 116 4.08 -5.40 16.57
N LEU A 117 3.60 -6.60 16.24
CA LEU A 117 2.28 -6.76 15.65
C LEU A 117 1.17 -6.23 16.57
N ASN A 118 1.24 -6.51 17.87
CA ASN A 118 0.29 -6.00 18.85
C ASN A 118 0.33 -4.47 18.92
N ALA A 119 1.51 -3.86 18.87
CA ALA A 119 1.64 -2.41 18.80
C ALA A 119 0.97 -1.85 17.54
N ILE A 120 1.15 -2.49 16.37
CA ILE A 120 0.52 -2.10 15.10
C ILE A 120 -1.01 -2.22 15.17
N ILE A 121 -1.54 -3.31 15.74
CA ILE A 121 -2.99 -3.52 15.92
C ILE A 121 -3.58 -2.37 16.74
N ASN A 122 -2.95 -2.07 17.88
CA ASN A 122 -3.41 -1.02 18.78
C ASN A 122 -3.29 0.38 18.16
N SER A 123 -2.15 0.71 17.54
CA SER A 123 -1.93 2.03 16.94
C SER A 123 -2.87 2.33 15.77
N ASN A 124 -3.33 1.29 15.07
CA ASN A 124 -4.26 1.42 13.95
C ASN A 124 -5.72 1.15 14.34
N ASN A 125 -6.02 0.91 15.63
CA ASN A 125 -7.35 0.57 16.15
C ASN A 125 -8.01 -0.59 15.39
N LEU A 126 -7.23 -1.61 15.02
CA LEU A 126 -7.75 -2.76 14.28
C LEU A 126 -8.60 -3.63 15.21
N LYS A 127 -9.79 -4.01 14.75
CA LYS A 127 -10.69 -4.90 15.49
C LYS A 127 -10.38 -6.37 15.18
N ILE A 128 -9.17 -6.80 15.52
CA ILE A 128 -8.69 -8.17 15.29
C ILE A 128 -7.88 -8.66 16.50
N GLU A 129 -8.12 -9.90 16.91
CA GLU A 129 -7.36 -10.54 17.97
C GLU A 129 -5.92 -10.83 17.55
N LEU A 130 -4.96 -10.66 18.47
CA LEU A 130 -3.53 -10.80 18.18
C LEU A 130 -3.17 -12.16 17.56
N GLU A 131 -3.71 -13.26 18.08
CA GLU A 131 -3.42 -14.60 17.56
C GLU A 131 -3.98 -14.82 16.15
N THR A 132 -5.17 -14.27 15.87
CA THR A 132 -5.75 -14.29 14.53
C THR A 132 -4.90 -13.47 13.57
N ALA A 133 -4.51 -12.25 13.96
CA ALA A 133 -3.64 -11.41 13.16
C ALA A 133 -2.27 -12.05 12.90
N TRP A 134 -1.69 -12.72 13.91
CA TRP A 134 -0.43 -13.44 13.79
C TRP A 134 -0.52 -14.60 12.80
N THR A 135 -1.63 -15.33 12.81
CA THR A 135 -1.90 -16.41 11.86
C THR A 135 -1.99 -15.86 10.43
N ILE A 136 -2.79 -14.81 10.21
CA ILE A 136 -2.95 -14.16 8.90
C ILE A 136 -1.60 -13.61 8.39
N LEU A 137 -0.84 -12.93 9.25
CA LEU A 137 0.49 -12.40 8.90
C LEU A 137 1.43 -13.52 8.47
N ASN A 138 1.42 -14.66 9.16
CA ASN A 138 2.25 -15.80 8.82
C ASN A 138 1.87 -16.45 7.49
N GLU A 139 0.58 -16.54 7.19
CA GLU A 139 0.06 -17.06 5.92
C GLU A 139 0.45 -16.14 4.75
N GLN A 140 0.22 -14.83 4.91
CA GLN A 140 0.60 -13.81 3.94
C GLN A 140 2.11 -13.81 3.67
N SER A 141 2.93 -14.01 4.72
CA SER A 141 4.38 -14.07 4.58
C SER A 141 4.83 -15.31 3.81
N THR A 142 4.22 -16.48 4.09
CA THR A 142 4.48 -17.71 3.32
C THR A 142 4.13 -17.53 1.84
N LYS A 143 3.02 -16.84 1.54
CA LYS A 143 2.62 -16.57 0.16
C LYS A 143 3.68 -15.76 -0.60
N ILE A 144 4.15 -14.65 -0.03
CA ILE A 144 5.18 -13.81 -0.67
C ILE A 144 6.49 -14.59 -0.83
N LEU A 145 6.89 -15.38 0.18
CA LEU A 145 8.07 -16.23 0.09
C LEU A 145 7.96 -17.27 -1.03
N SER A 146 6.78 -17.87 -1.21
CA SER A 146 6.54 -18.80 -2.32
C SER A 146 6.65 -18.13 -3.69
N GLU A 147 6.28 -16.85 -3.79
CA GLU A 147 6.46 -16.07 -5.02
C GLU A 147 7.93 -15.75 -5.30
N ILE A 148 8.75 -15.51 -4.25
CA ILE A 148 10.17 -15.17 -4.39
C ILE A 148 11.03 -16.42 -4.66
N ASN A 149 10.83 -17.48 -3.86
CA ASN A 149 11.66 -18.68 -3.90
C ASN A 149 11.32 -19.61 -5.09
N ALA A 150 10.20 -19.36 -5.79
CA ALA A 150 9.88 -20.07 -7.02
C ALA A 150 10.76 -19.64 -8.21
N ASP A 151 11.30 -18.41 -8.18
CA ASP A 151 12.04 -17.82 -9.30
C ASP A 151 13.57 -17.97 -9.16
N GLU A 152 14.13 -18.02 -7.94
CA GLU A 152 15.57 -18.20 -7.70
C GLU A 152 15.87 -18.89 -6.36
N ASN A 153 17.09 -19.42 -6.22
CA ASN A 153 17.67 -20.12 -5.04
C ASN A 153 17.84 -19.22 -3.78
N PHE A 154 16.93 -18.28 -3.55
CA PHE A 154 16.90 -17.45 -2.34
C PHE A 154 16.46 -18.31 -1.14
N ASP A 155 17.35 -18.52 -0.17
CA ASP A 155 17.01 -19.12 1.13
C ASP A 155 16.46 -18.05 2.10
N LEU A 156 15.40 -17.38 1.66
CA LEU A 156 14.76 -16.33 2.47
C LEU A 156 13.76 -16.94 3.44
N LYS A 157 13.78 -16.41 4.67
CA LYS A 157 12.83 -16.72 5.73
C LYS A 157 11.84 -15.59 5.96
N LYS A 158 10.78 -15.89 6.72
CA LYS A 158 9.82 -14.87 7.19
C LYS A 158 10.58 -13.82 7.99
N SER A 159 10.46 -12.57 7.59
CA SER A 159 11.27 -11.49 8.13
C SER A 159 10.63 -10.13 7.94
N GLU A 160 11.17 -9.11 8.59
CA GLU A 160 10.77 -7.71 8.40
C GLU A 160 10.88 -7.29 6.93
N GLY A 161 11.90 -7.76 6.21
CA GLY A 161 12.10 -7.53 4.79
C GLY A 161 10.89 -8.02 3.97
N ILE A 162 10.40 -9.23 4.24
CA ILE A 162 9.20 -9.78 3.57
C ILE A 162 7.96 -8.92 3.84
N SER A 163 7.82 -8.38 5.05
CA SER A 163 6.72 -7.46 5.35
C SER A 163 6.81 -6.16 4.55
N LEU A 164 8.02 -5.61 4.40
CA LEU A 164 8.27 -4.41 3.60
C LEU A 164 7.94 -4.65 2.12
N ILE A 165 8.30 -5.82 1.58
CA ILE A 165 7.89 -6.22 0.22
C ILE A 165 6.36 -6.22 0.11
N ALA A 166 5.64 -6.80 1.07
CA ALA A 166 4.17 -6.81 1.07
C ALA A 166 3.58 -5.40 1.00
N TYR A 167 4.15 -4.47 1.77
CA TYR A 167 3.74 -3.06 1.76
C TYR A 167 3.98 -2.41 0.40
N LEU A 168 5.18 -2.55 -0.17
CA LEU A 168 5.49 -2.02 -1.50
C LEU A 168 4.60 -2.61 -2.60
N LYS A 169 4.27 -3.90 -2.51
CA LYS A 169 3.36 -4.58 -3.44
C LYS A 169 1.92 -4.08 -3.37
N SER A 170 1.52 -3.39 -2.30
CA SER A 170 0.19 -2.77 -2.20
C SER A 170 0.03 -1.51 -3.06
N PHE A 171 1.12 -0.89 -3.51
CA PHE A 171 1.11 0.30 -4.37
C PHE A 171 0.88 -0.11 -5.84
N LYS A 172 -0.39 -0.18 -6.23
CA LYS A 172 -0.81 -0.29 -7.63
C LYS A 172 -0.92 1.09 -8.24
N LYS A 173 -0.67 1.22 -9.54
CA LYS A 173 -0.75 2.53 -10.19
C LYS A 173 -2.19 3.03 -10.10
N VAL A 174 -2.37 4.29 -9.73
CA VAL A 174 -3.67 4.95 -9.85
C VAL A 174 -4.07 4.96 -11.32
N ARG A 175 -5.14 4.25 -11.68
CA ARG A 175 -5.71 4.31 -13.03
C ARG A 175 -6.45 5.64 -13.14
N ASN A 176 -5.89 6.56 -13.91
CA ASN A 176 -6.57 7.77 -14.37
C ASN A 176 -7.48 7.45 -15.56
#